data_AF-R0J5C2-F1
#
_entry.id   AF-R0J5C2-F1
#
_cell.length_a   1.000
_cell.length_b   1.000
_cell.length_c   1.000
_cell.angle_alpha   90.00
_cell.angle_beta   90.00
_cell.angle_gamma   90.00
#
_symmetry.space_group_name_H-M   'P 1'
#
loop_
_entity.id
_entity.type
_entity.pdbx_description
1 polymer ?
#
loop_
_entity_poly.entity_id
_entity_poly.type
_entity_poly.pdbx_seq_one_letter_code
_entity_poly.pdbx_strand_id
1 'polypeptide(L)' 'LLILNSYSSHVSTNFIDVYNGNRILLAIFPPHATYSLQLLNVVMFALMLKVYLK' A
#
# COMPACT_ATOMS: atom_id res chain seq x y z
N LEU A 1 12.30 -1.62 0.18
CA LEU A 1 11.32 -0.62 -0.26
C LEU A 1 9.93 -1.20 -0.04
N LEU A 2 9.09 -0.53 0.75
CA LEU A 2 7.71 -0.91 1.03
C LEU A 2 6.79 0.21 0.55
N ILE A 3 5.80 -0.12 -0.29
CA ILE A 3 4.87 0.83 -0.90
C ILE A 3 3.50 0.64 -0.27
N LEU A 4 2.96 1.69 0.36
CA LEU A 4 1.71 1.63 1.13
C LEU A 4 0.76 2.76 0.74
N ASN A 5 -0.49 2.58 1.12
CA ASN A 5 -1.50 3.63 1.03
C ASN A 5 -1.41 4.56 2.25
N SER A 6 -1.94 5.79 2.13
CA SER A 6 -1.93 6.79 3.21
C SER A 6 -2.95 6.51 4.32
N TYR A 7 -3.30 5.25 4.57
CA TYR A 7 -4.24 4.96 5.65
C TYR A 7 -3.60 5.31 7.00
N SER A 8 -4.39 5.84 7.94
CA SER A 8 -3.88 6.42 9.19
C SER A 8 -2.97 5.46 9.99
N SER A 9 -3.20 4.15 9.91
CA SER A 9 -2.34 3.13 10.54
C SER A 9 -0.92 3.05 9.95
N HIS A 10 -0.72 3.45 8.70
CA HIS A 10 0.59 3.42 8.01
C HIS A 10 1.38 4.72 8.14
N VAL A 11 0.78 5.77 8.69
CA VAL A 11 1.39 7.10 8.86
C VAL A 11 1.67 7.41 10.34
N SER A 12 1.45 6.46 11.24
CA SER A 12 1.77 6.59 12.65
C SER A 12 3.28 6.60 12.89
N THR A 13 3.76 7.42 13.82
CA THR A 13 5.19 7.54 14.15
C THR A 13 5.81 6.20 14.56
N ASN A 14 5.09 5.41 15.38
CA ASN A 14 5.55 4.07 15.79
C ASN A 14 5.70 3.11 14.60
N PHE A 15 4.83 3.23 13.60
CA PHE A 15 4.93 2.45 12.38
C PHE A 15 6.22 2.85 11.64
N ILE A 16 6.41 4.14 11.39
CA ILE A 16 7.58 4.67 10.67
C ILE A 16 8.89 4.29 11.37
N ASP A 17 8.96 4.38 12.70
CA ASP A 17 10.17 4.07 13.47
C ASP A 17 10.58 2.61 13.36
N VAL A 18 9.62 1.67 13.36
CA VAL A 18 9.90 0.24 13.17
C VAL A 18 10.52 -0.02 11.79
N TYR A 19 9.94 0.53 10.72
CA TYR A 19 10.47 0.31 9.38
C TYR A 19 11.79 1.03 9.13
N ASN A 20 11.99 2.21 9.73
CA ASN A 20 13.24 2.94 9.68
C ASN A 20 14.37 2.17 10.39
N GLY A 21 14.09 1.60 11.57
CA GLY A 21 15.03 0.73 12.29
C GLY A 21 15.43 -0.52 11.50
N ASN A 22 14.50 -1.06 10.69
CA ASN A 22 14.74 -2.19 9.80
C ASN A 22 15.35 -1.79 8.44
N ARG A 23 15.71 -0.52 8.24
CA ARG A 23 16.27 0.02 6.98
C ARG A 23 15.36 -0.20 5.76
N ILE A 24 14.05 -0.16 5.99
CA ILE A 24 13.03 -0.31 4.96
C ILE A 24 12.58 1.08 4.53
N LEU A 25 12.92 1.46 3.29
CA LEU A 25 12.40 2.68 2.68
C LEU A 25 10.88 2.57 2.51
N LEU A 26 10.12 3.50 3.11
CA LEU A 26 8.67 3.62 2.98
C LEU A 26 8.33 4.62 1.88
N ALA A 27 7.48 4.21 0.93
CA ALA A 27 6.87 5.09 -0.07
C ALA A 27 5.34 5.08 0.13
N ILE A 28 4.77 6.23 0.48
CA ILE A 28 3.35 6.37 0.82
C ILE A 28 2.67 7.13 -0.30
N PHE A 29 1.64 6.53 -0.90
CA PHE A 29 0.82 7.21 -1.91
C PHE A 29 -0.06 8.30 -1.27
N PRO A 30 -0.37 9.39 -1.98
CA PRO A 30 -1.28 10.40 -1.48
C PRO A 30 -2.70 9.83 -1.28
N PRO A 31 -3.50 10.45 -0.39
CA PRO A 31 -4.88 10.05 -0.17
C PRO A 31 -5.64 10.01 -1.50
N HIS A 32 -6.53 9.02 -1.64
CA HIS A 32 -7.35 8.77 -2.83
C HIS A 32 -6.61 8.31 -4.10
N ALA A 33 -5.27 8.27 -4.14
CA ALA A 33 -4.53 7.71 -5.29
C ALA A 33 -4.35 6.18 -5.22
N THR A 34 -4.66 5.59 -4.08
CA THR A 34 -4.51 4.15 -3.78
C THR A 34 -5.22 3.24 -4.78
N TYR A 35 -6.42 3.60 -5.22
CA TYR A 35 -7.20 2.77 -6.15
C TYR A 35 -6.67 2.81 -7.58
N SER A 36 -5.95 3.86 -7.96
CA SER A 36 -5.45 4.06 -9.32
C SER A 36 -3.96 3.74 -9.48
N LEU A 37 -3.17 3.91 -8.41
CA LEU A 37 -1.71 3.79 -8.47
C LEU A 37 -1.17 2.60 -7.69
N GLN A 38 -1.91 2.04 -6.73
CA GLN A 38 -1.43 0.88 -6.00
C GLN A 38 -1.55 -0.37 -6.88
N LEU A 39 -0.40 -0.93 -7.24
CA LEU A 39 -0.30 -2.11 -8.13
C LEU A 39 -1.12 -3.30 -7.61
N LEU A 40 -1.21 -3.45 -6.29
CA LEU A 40 -2.02 -4.47 -5.64
C LEU A 40 -3.50 -4.36 -6.02
N ASN A 41 -4.06 -3.15 -6.09
CA ASN A 41 -5.46 -2.91 -6.46
C ASN A 41 -5.70 -3.08 -7.96
N VAL A 42 -4.83 -2.51 -8.79
CA VAL A 42 -5.03 -2.47 -10.25
C VAL A 42 -4.74 -3.81 -10.91
N VAL A 43 -3.77 -4.57 -10.40
CA VAL A 43 -3.34 -5.83 -11.02
C VAL A 43 -3.91 -7.02 -10.26
N MET A 44 -3.50 -7.22 -9.01
CA MET A 44 -3.83 -8.45 -8.28
C MET A 44 -5.31 -8.55 -7.92
N PHE A 45 -5.89 -7.51 -7.32
CA PHE A 45 -7.32 -7.54 -6.98
C PHE A 45 -8.21 -7.56 -8.22
N ALA A 46 -7.86 -6.83 -9.29
CA ALA A 46 -8.62 -6.87 -10.54
C ALA A 46 -8.58 -8.26 -11.21
N LEU A 47 -7.42 -8.93 -11.19
CA LEU A 47 -7.28 -10.31 -11.68
C LEU A 47 -8.07 -11.29 -10.81
N MET A 48 -7.97 -11.17 -9.49
CA MET A 48 -8.69 -12.05 -8.56
C MET A 48 -10.21 -11.89 -8.70
N LEU A 49 -10.69 -10.67 -8.86
CA LEU A 49 -12.10 -10.37 -9.12
C LEU A 49 -12.60 -11.04 -10.41
N LYS A 50 -11.79 -11.00 -11.49
CA LYS A 50 -12.14 -11.68 -12.76
C LYS A 50 -12.25 -13.20 -12.62
N VAL A 51 -11.45 -13.81 -11.75
CA VAL A 51 -11.51 -15.26 -11.50
C VAL A 51 -12.73 -15.60 -10.63
N TYR A 52 -13.03 -14.77 -9.62
CA TYR A 52 -14.14 -15.02 -8.68
C TYR A 52 -15.53 -14.68 -9.23
N LEU A 53 -15.63 -13.78 -10.21
CA LEU A 53 -16.90 -13.42 -10.87
C LEU A 53 -17.24 -14.30 -12.09
N LYS A 54 -16.44 -15.35 -12.34
CA LYS A 54 -16.66 -16.31 -13.42
C LYS A 54 -17.19 -17.62 -12.85
#